data_AF-A0A1J3J067-F1
#
_entry.id   AF-A0A1J3J067-F1
#
_cell.length_a   1.000
_cell.length_b   1.000
_cell.length_c   1.000
_cell.angle_alpha   90.00
_cell.angle_beta   90.00
_cell.angle_gamma   90.00
#
_symmetry.space_group_name_H-M   'P 1'
#
loop_
_entity.id
_entity.type
_entity.pdbx_description
1 polymer ?
#
loop_
_entity_poly.entity_id
_entity_poly.type
_entity_poly.pdbx_seq_one_letter_code
_entity_poly.pdbx_strand_id
1 'polypeptide(L)'
;SRQLEGHSRTSLGRFSGWKARTIDPLATPDKGYVYPRIMEFTGGQGCWNGPARSAAVEFECGETTAILTVDEPSRCVYALRMSTPAVCQPDEIAAMRAKLEQEMKLTAELED
;
A
#
# COMPACT_ATOMS: atom_id res chain seq x y z
N SER A 1 13.66 28.05 19.25
CA SER A 1 12.58 27.29 18.58
C SER A 1 12.18 26.13 19.48
N ARG A 2 11.08 26.29 20.24
CA ARG A 2 10.55 25.24 21.12
C ARG A 2 9.82 24.20 20.28
N GLN A 3 10.40 23.00 20.19
CA GLN A 3 9.67 21.82 19.78
C GLN A 3 8.75 21.45 20.95
N LEU A 4 7.42 21.43 20.72
CA LEU A 4 6.47 21.00 21.75
C LEU A 4 6.68 19.51 21.98
N GLU A 5 7.11 19.13 23.18
CA GLU A 5 7.28 17.75 23.61
C GLU A 5 5.93 17.04 23.63
N GLY A 6 5.79 15.96 22.86
CA GLY A 6 4.59 15.13 22.90
C GLY A 6 4.42 14.11 21.79
N HIS A 7 5.36 13.96 20.85
CA HIS A 7 5.27 12.93 19.79
C HIS A 7 6.51 12.06 19.88
N SER A 8 6.47 11.02 20.72
CA SER A 8 7.50 10.00 20.72
C SER A 8 7.47 9.29 19.37
N ARG A 9 8.49 9.49 18.54
CA ARG A 9 8.60 8.83 17.24
C ARG A 9 8.90 7.35 17.48
N THR A 10 8.03 6.47 17.02
CA THR A 10 8.25 5.01 17.09
C THR A 10 8.68 4.50 15.73
N SER A 11 9.87 3.91 15.64
CA SER A 11 10.32 3.27 14.39
C SER A 11 9.67 1.89 14.25
N LEU A 12 8.99 1.65 13.12
CA LEU A 12 8.43 0.35 12.77
C LEU A 12 9.41 -0.56 12.01
N GLY A 13 10.62 -0.08 11.77
CA GLY A 13 11.64 -0.81 11.02
C GLY A 13 12.32 0.03 9.95
N ARG A 14 13.31 -0.61 9.31
CA ARG A 14 13.96 -0.16 8.09
C ARG A 14 13.53 -1.07 6.95
N PHE A 15 13.44 -0.51 5.75
CA PHE A 15 13.20 -1.31 4.54
C PHE A 15 14.21 -2.46 4.46
N SER A 16 13.69 -3.66 4.24
CA SER A 16 14.45 -4.91 4.28
C SER A 16 14.24 -5.80 3.06
N GLY A 17 13.24 -5.51 2.23
CA GLY A 17 13.02 -6.24 1.00
C GLY A 17 11.64 -6.05 0.40
N TRP A 18 11.48 -6.64 -0.77
CA TRP A 18 10.24 -6.69 -1.52
C TRP A 18 9.74 -8.14 -1.59
N LYS A 19 8.43 -8.34 -1.44
CA LYS A 19 7.75 -9.63 -1.63
C LYS A 19 6.64 -9.54 -2.66
N ALA A 20 6.48 -10.63 -3.42
CA ALA A 20 5.34 -10.86 -4.28
C ALA A 20 4.09 -11.11 -3.45
N ARG A 21 2.94 -10.64 -3.95
CA ARG A 21 1.64 -11.06 -3.41
C ARG A 21 1.36 -12.47 -3.92
N THR A 22 1.05 -13.39 -3.01
CA THR A 22 0.79 -14.81 -3.37
C THR A 22 -0.53 -15.02 -4.12
N ILE A 23 -1.46 -14.05 -4.02
CA ILE A 23 -2.76 -14.03 -4.70
C ILE A 23 -2.81 -12.78 -5.57
N ASP A 24 -1.88 -12.60 -6.50
CA ASP A 24 -2.05 -11.58 -7.53
C ASP A 24 -2.98 -12.17 -8.60
N PRO A 25 -4.23 -11.70 -8.74
CA PRO A 25 -5.17 -12.21 -9.75
C PRO A 25 -4.66 -11.98 -11.18
N LEU A 26 -3.67 -11.09 -11.34
CA LEU A 26 -2.98 -10.75 -12.58
C LEU A 26 -1.59 -11.37 -12.67
N ALA A 27 -1.12 -12.13 -11.67
CA ALA A 27 0.03 -13.02 -11.82
C ALA A 27 -0.40 -14.21 -12.69
N THR A 28 -0.59 -13.93 -13.97
CA THR A 28 -0.91 -14.94 -14.97
C THR A 28 0.43 -15.57 -15.41
N PRO A 29 0.61 -16.91 -15.25
CA PRO A 29 1.86 -17.58 -15.58
C PRO A 29 2.31 -17.39 -17.03
N ASP A 30 1.38 -17.05 -17.93
CA ASP A 30 1.59 -16.78 -19.35
C ASP A 30 2.24 -15.41 -19.64
N LYS A 31 2.13 -14.43 -18.74
CA LYS A 31 2.76 -13.10 -18.89
C LYS A 31 4.10 -12.97 -18.16
N GLY A 32 4.54 -14.00 -17.42
CA GLY A 32 5.91 -14.19 -16.95
C GLY A 32 6.46 -13.20 -15.92
N TYR A 33 5.75 -12.12 -15.58
CA TYR A 33 6.20 -11.13 -14.60
C TYR A 33 5.45 -11.24 -13.28
N VAL A 34 6.19 -11.44 -12.20
CA VAL A 34 5.69 -11.32 -10.83
C VAL A 34 6.12 -9.97 -10.28
N TYR A 35 5.18 -9.06 -10.06
CA TYR A 35 5.48 -7.75 -9.50
C TYR A 35 5.41 -7.80 -7.98
N PRO A 36 6.50 -7.49 -7.25
CA PRO A 36 6.42 -7.40 -5.82
C PRO A 36 5.53 -6.23 -5.41
N ARG A 37 4.52 -6.53 -4.58
CA ARG A 37 3.54 -5.57 -4.07
C ARG A 37 3.70 -5.31 -2.58
N ILE A 38 4.63 -5.97 -1.90
CA ILE A 38 4.79 -5.87 -0.45
C ILE A 38 6.18 -5.35 -0.12
N MET A 39 6.27 -4.20 0.56
CA MET A 39 7.52 -3.74 1.21
C MET A 39 7.59 -4.26 2.64
N GLU A 40 8.73 -4.84 3.00
CA GLU A 40 9.00 -5.31 4.35
C GLU A 40 9.90 -4.35 5.11
N PHE A 41 9.50 -4.01 6.33
CA PHE A 41 10.26 -3.20 7.27
C PHE A 41 10.56 -4.01 8.53
N THR A 42 11.84 -4.15 8.87
CA THR A 42 12.30 -4.95 10.02
C THR A 42 13.30 -4.19 10.87
N GLY A 43 13.60 -4.70 12.08
CA GLY A 43 14.60 -4.08 12.96
C GLY A 43 14.17 -2.71 13.51
N GLY A 44 12.88 -2.54 13.78
CA GLY A 44 12.33 -1.33 14.37
C GLY A 44 12.63 -1.18 15.85
N GLN A 45 12.02 -0.17 16.47
CA GLN A 45 12.20 0.10 17.89
C GLN A 45 11.75 -1.08 18.75
N GLY A 46 12.55 -1.39 19.78
CA GLY A 46 12.26 -2.46 20.74
C GLY A 46 10.87 -2.33 21.36
N CYS A 47 10.18 -3.47 21.45
CA CYS A 47 8.83 -3.58 22.00
C CYS A 47 8.89 -4.33 23.33
N TRP A 48 8.25 -3.80 24.37
CA TRP A 48 8.16 -4.52 25.64
C TRP A 48 7.32 -5.79 25.46
N ASN A 49 7.93 -6.95 25.72
CA ASN A 49 7.32 -8.28 25.56
C ASN A 49 6.88 -8.60 24.12
N GLY A 50 7.61 -8.12 23.12
CA GLY A 50 7.38 -8.43 21.71
C GLY A 50 8.68 -8.42 20.90
N PRO A 51 8.65 -8.81 19.62
CA PRO A 51 9.81 -8.67 18.75
C PRO A 51 10.17 -7.18 18.56
N ALA A 52 11.33 -6.91 17.97
CA ALA A 52 11.58 -5.59 17.41
C ALA A 52 10.44 -5.24 16.45
N ARG A 53 9.92 -4.00 16.52
CA ARG A 53 8.80 -3.61 15.67
C ARG A 53 9.10 -3.87 14.20
N SER A 54 8.09 -4.34 13.48
CA SER A 54 8.17 -4.63 12.06
C SER A 54 6.88 -4.20 11.38
N ALA A 55 6.95 -3.91 10.08
CA ALA A 55 5.78 -3.60 9.28
C ALA A 55 5.86 -4.28 7.91
N ALA A 56 4.73 -4.75 7.41
CA ALA A 56 4.55 -5.09 6.00
C ALA A 56 3.60 -4.07 5.37
N VAL A 57 4.00 -3.47 4.25
CA VAL A 57 3.15 -2.52 3.50
C VAL A 57 2.79 -3.15 2.17
N GLU A 58 1.53 -3.53 2.01
CA GLU A 58 0.97 -4.06 0.78
C GLU A 58 0.40 -2.92 -0.08
N PHE A 59 0.81 -2.87 -1.34
CA PHE A 59 0.37 -1.87 -2.31
C PHE A 59 -0.71 -2.42 -3.22
N GLU A 60 -1.84 -1.71 -3.26
CA GLU A 60 -2.88 -1.90 -4.26
C GLU A 60 -2.84 -0.76 -5.29
N CYS A 61 -3.23 -1.08 -6.53
CA CYS A 61 -3.39 -0.05 -7.55
C CYS A 61 -4.53 0.88 -7.14
N GLY A 62 -4.29 2.19 -7.22
CA GLY A 62 -5.31 3.20 -6.97
C GLY A 62 -4.89 4.56 -7.50
N GLU A 63 -5.85 5.47 -7.62
CA GLU A 63 -5.66 6.78 -8.26
C GLU A 63 -4.72 7.70 -7.47
N THR A 64 -4.73 7.57 -6.14
CA THR A 64 -3.95 8.41 -5.24
C THR A 64 -3.08 7.57 -4.31
N THR A 65 -1.98 8.17 -3.85
CA THR A 65 -1.14 7.54 -2.83
C THR A 65 -1.74 7.79 -1.45
N ALA A 66 -2.29 6.76 -0.82
CA ALA A 66 -2.95 6.88 0.48
C ALA A 66 -2.86 5.59 1.29
N ILE A 67 -2.72 5.71 2.63
CA ILE A 67 -2.86 4.57 3.54
C ILE A 67 -4.34 4.25 3.67
N LEU A 68 -4.69 2.98 3.46
CA LEU A 68 -6.06 2.48 3.49
C LEU A 68 -6.39 1.82 4.82
N THR A 69 -5.52 0.92 5.29
CA THR A 69 -5.64 0.31 6.61
C THR A 69 -4.28 0.20 7.30
N VAL A 70 -4.34 0.19 8.62
CA VAL A 70 -3.20 -0.09 9.51
C VAL A 70 -3.71 -1.03 10.59
N ASP A 71 -3.18 -2.23 10.60
CA ASP A 71 -3.56 -3.31 11.51
C ASP A 71 -2.35 -3.77 12.31
N GLU A 72 -2.56 -4.17 13.57
CA GLU A 72 -1.53 -4.82 14.41
C GLU A 72 -1.93 -6.29 14.62
N PRO A 73 -1.73 -7.18 13.62
CA PRO A 73 -2.16 -8.58 13.70
C PRO A 73 -1.50 -9.36 14.84
N SER A 74 -0.32 -8.93 15.28
CA SER A 74 0.30 -9.42 16.51
C SER A 74 1.12 -8.29 17.13
N ARG A 75 1.41 -8.39 18.43
CA ARG A 75 2.10 -7.34 19.18
C ARG A 75 3.35 -6.85 18.45
N CYS A 76 3.38 -5.56 18.16
CA CYS A 76 4.49 -4.85 17.51
C CYS A 76 4.80 -5.30 16.07
N VAL A 77 3.90 -6.06 15.43
CA VAL A 77 3.94 -6.41 14.02
C VAL A 77 2.78 -5.71 13.35
N TYR A 78 3.07 -4.83 12.41
CA TYR A 78 2.09 -4.00 11.72
C TYR A 78 1.88 -4.49 10.29
N ALA A 79 0.64 -4.46 9.83
CA ALA A 79 0.27 -4.69 8.44
C ALA A 79 -0.45 -3.46 7.92
N LEU A 80 0.03 -2.90 6.82
CA LEU A 80 -0.55 -1.73 6.18
C LEU A 80 -1.00 -2.10 4.77
N ARG A 81 -2.17 -1.60 4.37
CA ARG A 81 -2.56 -1.54 2.96
C ARG A 81 -2.51 -0.10 2.49
N MET A 82 -1.93 0.13 1.32
CA MET A 82 -1.73 1.45 0.75
C MET A 82 -2.11 1.44 -0.73
N SER A 83 -2.93 2.41 -1.16
CA SER A 83 -3.15 2.64 -2.58
C SER A 83 -1.99 3.45 -3.14
N THR A 84 -1.58 3.19 -4.39
CA THR A 84 -0.71 4.09 -5.15
C THR A 84 -0.79 3.82 -6.65
N PRO A 85 -0.75 4.86 -7.51
CA PRO A 85 -0.70 4.66 -8.95
C PRO A 85 0.61 3.99 -9.40
N ALA A 86 1.65 4.02 -8.57
CA ALA A 86 2.98 3.50 -8.91
C ALA A 86 3.04 1.98 -9.10
N VAL A 87 2.04 1.23 -8.60
CA VAL A 87 1.98 -0.23 -8.75
C VAL A 87 0.95 -0.70 -9.78
N CYS A 88 0.26 0.24 -10.45
CA CYS A 88 -0.77 -0.09 -11.43
C CYS A 88 -0.17 -0.66 -12.72
N GLN A 89 -0.76 -1.74 -13.21
CA GLN A 89 -0.44 -2.33 -14.50
C GLN A 89 -1.20 -1.64 -15.65
N PRO A 90 -0.76 -1.78 -16.91
CA PRO A 90 -1.38 -1.12 -18.05
C PRO A 90 -2.89 -1.38 -18.20
N ASP A 91 -3.34 -2.59 -17.88
CA ASP A 91 -4.74 -2.99 -17.87
C ASP A 91 -5.54 -2.37 -16.72
N GLU A 92 -4.96 -2.31 -15.52
CA GLU A 92 -5.55 -1.59 -14.37
C GLU A 92 -5.69 -0.09 -14.71
N ILE A 93 -4.67 0.52 -15.33
CA ILE A 93 -4.71 1.93 -15.77
C ILE A 93 -5.78 2.13 -16.84
N ALA A 94 -5.86 1.23 -17.84
CA ALA A 94 -6.87 1.32 -18.89
C ALA A 94 -8.29 1.21 -18.33
N ALA A 95 -8.52 0.30 -17.39
CA ALA A 95 -9.81 0.14 -16.72
C ALA A 95 -10.19 1.40 -15.92
N MET A 96 -9.26 1.97 -15.15
CA MET A 96 -9.52 3.22 -14.41
C MET A 96 -9.85 4.38 -15.35
N ARG A 97 -9.13 4.52 -16.46
CA ARG A 97 -9.41 5.55 -17.48
C ARG A 97 -10.80 5.40 -18.09
N ALA A 98 -11.17 4.18 -18.48
CA ALA A 98 -12.50 3.91 -19.04
C ALA A 98 -13.63 4.24 -18.05
N LYS A 99 -13.42 3.95 -16.76
CA LYS A 99 -14.38 4.31 -15.70
C LYS A 99 -14.53 5.83 -15.56
N LEU A 100 -13.40 6.56 -15.54
CA LEU A 100 -13.42 8.01 -15.48
C LEU A 100 -14.12 8.63 -16.69
N GLU A 101 -13.84 8.14 -17.90
CA GLU A 101 -14.54 8.60 -19.11
C GLU A 101 -16.06 8.36 -19.05
N GLN A 102 -16.49 7.24 -18.46
CA GLN A 102 -17.90 6.94 -18.26
C GLN A 102 -18.55 7.87 -17.22
N GLU A 103 -17.85 8.15 -16.12
CA GLU A 103 -18.32 9.09 -15.10
C GLU A 103 -18.43 10.51 -15.64
N MET A 104 -17.45 10.96 -16.44
CA MET A 104 -17.48 12.27 -17.09
C MET A 104 -18.67 12.40 -18.06
N LYS A 105 -18.94 11.35 -18.86
CA LYS A 105 -20.11 11.32 -19.76
C LYS A 105 -21.42 11.40 -19.00
N LEU A 106 -21.56 10.60 -17.93
CA LEU A 106 -22.75 10.62 -17.08
C LEU A 106 -22.96 12.01 -16.45
N THR A 107 -21.88 12.66 -16.03
CA THR A 107 -21.98 14.00 -15.42
C THR A 107 -22.42 15.04 -16.45
N ALA A 108 -21.87 14.99 -17.68
CA ALA A 108 -22.27 15.89 -18.75
C ALA A 108 -23.74 15.72 -19.18
N GLU A 109 -24.27 14.50 -19.21
CA GLU A 109 -25.67 14.21 -19.51
C GLU A 109 -26.65 14.69 -18.43
N LEU A 110 -26.18 14.92 -17.20
CA LEU A 110 -27.00 15.46 -16.10
C LEU A 110 -27.01 17.00 -16.06
N GLU A 111 -26.12 17.64 -16.82
CA GLU A 111 -26.02 19.11 -16.91
C GLU A 111 -26.78 19.69 -18.13
N ASP A 112 -27.27 18.84 -19.04
CA ASP A 112 -28.19 19.16 -20.15
C ASP A 112 -29.67 19.00 -19.75
#